data_AF-A0A1Q3RRB7-F1
#
_entry.id   AF-A0A1Q3RRB7-F1
#
_cell.length_a   1.000
_cell.length_b   1.000
_cell.length_c   1.000
_cell.angle_alpha   90.00
_cell.angle_beta   90.00
_cell.angle_gamma   90.00
#
_symmetry.space_group_name_H-M   'P 1'
#
loop_
_entity.id
_entity.type
_entity.pdbx_description
1 polymer ?
#
loop_
_entity_poly.entity_id
_entity_poly.type
_entity_poly.pdbx_seq_one_letter_code
_entity_poly.pdbx_strand_id
1 'polypeptide(L)'
;MINKYDHITDYFENTFQLDRIKTLPITDKFRLINYIKLVSKANDIAKAKNIDAITNSPVYNIDHTFHLFVSLLASELSTEAISDIIECYAYNFDESDVYFSKIVILGSGALMIQKGIESNAIISYLISLLGEDFLKNNYKRIFDERDALDINEENEIDIKYKNFDMTYRKLKYDLLALRQIKKEQGHTKLREIIFKYYDNKDLSLYFSMLDVHDKKISEYLYRKLMKDAPKMDRFLLTASRCMIRDVDIIDMHYLLNAVIGKYTNFMKPYSEVVEEIKLRENEILSLIK
;
A
#
# COMPACT_ATOMS: atom_id res chain seq x y z
N MET A 1 24.53 -15.22 8.28
CA MET A 1 23.58 -14.21 8.77
C MET A 1 22.19 -14.79 8.60
N ILE A 2 21.51 -15.13 9.70
CA ILE A 2 20.11 -15.56 9.66
C ILE A 2 19.29 -14.31 9.35
N ASN A 3 18.51 -14.34 8.28
CA ASN A 3 17.69 -13.21 7.84
C ASN A 3 16.62 -12.94 8.91
N LYS A 4 16.46 -11.68 9.32
CA LYS A 4 15.60 -11.31 10.45
C LYS A 4 14.08 -11.33 10.13
N TYR A 5 13.64 -12.12 9.15
CA TYR A 5 12.24 -12.19 8.68
C TYR A 5 11.87 -13.60 8.16
N ASP A 6 12.26 -14.66 8.87
CA ASP A 6 12.02 -16.05 8.43
C ASP A 6 10.54 -16.49 8.51
N HIS A 7 9.66 -15.70 9.13
CA HIS A 7 8.22 -15.95 9.13
C HIS A 7 7.42 -14.77 8.57
N ILE A 8 6.56 -15.06 7.60
CA ILE A 8 5.63 -14.09 6.98
C ILE A 8 4.69 -13.45 8.01
N THR A 9 4.43 -14.14 9.12
CA THR A 9 3.62 -13.68 10.24
C THR A 9 4.30 -12.53 10.99
N ASP A 10 5.60 -12.66 11.28
CA ASP A 10 6.40 -11.65 11.97
C ASP A 10 6.47 -10.36 11.16
N TYR A 11 6.48 -10.47 9.83
CA TYR A 11 6.43 -9.32 8.94
C TYR A 11 5.15 -8.49 9.15
N PHE A 12 4.00 -9.15 9.15
CA PHE A 12 2.71 -8.47 9.30
C PHE A 12 2.51 -7.89 10.70
N GLU A 13 2.94 -8.61 11.75
CA GLU A 13 2.87 -8.14 13.13
C GLU A 13 3.70 -6.87 13.38
N ASN A 14 4.83 -6.73 12.68
CA ASN A 14 5.68 -5.54 12.77
C ASN A 14 5.22 -4.38 11.84
N THR A 15 4.35 -4.66 10.87
CA THR A 15 3.89 -3.67 9.87
C THR A 15 2.52 -3.11 10.21
N PHE A 16 1.60 -3.92 10.74
CA PHE A 16 0.21 -3.55 10.97
C PHE A 16 -0.18 -3.64 12.45
N GLN A 17 -1.08 -2.75 12.87
CA GLN A 17 -1.69 -2.80 14.20
C GLN A 17 -2.78 -3.88 14.28
N LEU A 18 -2.38 -5.15 14.25
CA LEU A 18 -3.30 -6.30 14.14
C LEU A 18 -4.31 -6.41 15.29
N ASP A 19 -4.01 -5.85 16.47
CA ASP A 19 -4.92 -5.85 17.61
C ASP A 19 -6.24 -5.11 17.33
N ARG A 20 -6.24 -4.13 16.41
CA ARG A 20 -7.45 -3.43 15.96
C ARG A 20 -8.48 -4.36 15.32
N ILE A 21 -8.01 -5.43 14.67
CA ILE A 21 -8.88 -6.45 14.05
C ILE A 21 -9.56 -7.29 15.15
N LYS A 22 -8.82 -7.61 16.22
CA LYS A 22 -9.32 -8.42 17.34
C LYS A 22 -10.41 -7.70 18.13
N THR A 23 -10.37 -6.37 18.21
CA THR A 23 -11.34 -5.57 18.97
C THR A 23 -12.64 -5.28 18.22
N LEU A 24 -12.74 -5.68 16.95
CA LEU A 24 -13.95 -5.44 16.15
C LEU A 24 -15.20 -6.11 16.73
N PRO A 25 -16.40 -5.51 16.53
CA PRO A 25 -17.66 -6.18 16.79
C PRO A 25 -17.78 -7.52 16.03
N ILE A 26 -18.53 -8.46 16.62
CA ILE A 26 -18.77 -9.79 16.05
C ILE A 26 -19.31 -9.69 14.61
N THR A 27 -20.22 -8.74 14.35
CA THR A 27 -20.83 -8.51 13.03
C THR A 27 -19.78 -8.14 11.98
N ASP A 28 -18.83 -7.27 12.31
CA ASP A 28 -17.78 -6.86 11.37
C ASP A 28 -16.76 -7.97 11.14
N LYS A 29 -16.47 -8.79 12.17
CA LYS A 29 -15.63 -9.98 12.01
C LYS A 29 -16.25 -10.99 11.04
N PHE A 30 -17.57 -11.18 11.06
CA PHE A 30 -18.25 -12.01 10.07
C PHE A 30 -18.14 -11.43 8.65
N ARG A 31 -18.24 -10.11 8.49
CA ARG A 31 -18.01 -9.45 7.19
C ARG A 31 -16.57 -9.66 6.70
N LEU A 32 -15.59 -9.60 7.60
CA LEU A 32 -14.18 -9.89 7.26
C LEU A 32 -13.95 -11.32 6.75
N ILE A 33 -14.71 -12.31 7.23
CA ILE A 33 -14.61 -13.70 6.73
C ILE A 33 -14.90 -13.77 5.23
N ASN A 34 -15.84 -12.97 4.71
CA ASN A 34 -16.14 -12.97 3.28
C ASN A 34 -14.95 -12.50 2.44
N TYR A 35 -14.18 -11.53 2.94
CA TYR A 35 -12.94 -11.07 2.31
C TYR A 35 -11.81 -12.11 2.42
N ILE A 36 -11.72 -12.85 3.54
CA ILE A 36 -10.77 -13.96 3.67
C ILE A 36 -11.09 -15.08 2.65
N LYS A 37 -12.37 -15.42 2.48
CA LYS A 37 -12.82 -16.37 1.46
C LYS A 37 -12.48 -15.89 0.04
N LEU A 38 -12.66 -14.59 -0.23
CA LEU A 38 -12.31 -13.97 -1.51
C LEU A 38 -10.81 -14.14 -1.83
N VAL A 39 -9.94 -13.86 -0.85
CA VAL A 39 -8.49 -14.09 -0.97
C VAL A 39 -8.19 -15.57 -1.24
N SER A 40 -8.84 -16.50 -0.54
CA SER A 40 -8.63 -17.93 -0.76
C SER A 40 -8.96 -18.36 -2.19
N LYS A 41 -10.14 -17.96 -2.70
CA LYS A 41 -10.54 -18.32 -4.08
C LYS A 41 -9.58 -17.74 -5.11
N ALA A 42 -9.09 -16.53 -4.88
CA ALA A 42 -8.08 -15.91 -5.72
C ALA A 42 -6.75 -16.68 -5.70
N ASN A 43 -6.32 -17.16 -4.53
CA ASN A 43 -5.13 -17.98 -4.41
C ASN A 43 -5.25 -19.30 -5.17
N ASP A 44 -6.42 -19.95 -5.12
CA ASP A 44 -6.67 -21.19 -5.86
C ASP A 44 -6.56 -20.97 -7.38
N ILE A 45 -7.06 -19.83 -7.87
CA ILE A 45 -6.90 -19.41 -9.27
C ILE A 45 -5.42 -19.17 -9.60
N ALA A 46 -4.72 -18.43 -8.74
CA ALA A 46 -3.30 -18.11 -8.91
C ALA A 46 -2.45 -19.37 -9.00
N LYS A 47 -2.74 -20.39 -8.19
CA LYS A 47 -2.05 -21.69 -8.24
C LYS A 47 -2.35 -22.47 -9.51
N ALA A 48 -3.59 -22.45 -9.97
CA ALA A 48 -4.00 -23.22 -11.13
C ALA A 48 -3.50 -22.60 -12.45
N LYS A 49 -3.40 -21.27 -12.53
CA LYS A 49 -3.23 -20.54 -13.79
C LYS A 49 -2.25 -19.36 -13.73
N ASN A 50 -1.45 -19.25 -12.67
CA ASN A 50 -0.57 -18.12 -12.32
C ASN A 50 -1.33 -16.86 -11.84
N ILE A 51 -0.59 -15.94 -11.20
CA ILE A 51 -1.10 -14.70 -10.59
C ILE A 51 -1.90 -13.84 -11.60
N ASP A 52 -1.44 -13.77 -12.85
CA ASP A 52 -2.11 -12.98 -13.89
C ASP A 52 -3.52 -13.49 -14.21
N ALA A 53 -3.81 -14.76 -13.95
CA ALA A 53 -5.15 -15.31 -14.18
C ALA A 53 -6.18 -14.77 -13.19
N ILE A 54 -5.76 -14.22 -12.03
CA ILE A 54 -6.68 -13.63 -11.07
C ILE A 54 -7.37 -12.41 -11.69
N THR A 55 -6.64 -11.56 -12.42
CA THR A 55 -7.19 -10.34 -13.04
C THR A 55 -8.22 -10.61 -14.14
N ASN A 56 -8.23 -11.83 -14.67
CA ASN A 56 -9.16 -12.30 -15.71
C ASN A 56 -10.31 -13.16 -15.15
N SER A 57 -10.40 -13.29 -13.82
CA SER A 57 -11.34 -14.19 -13.16
C SER A 57 -12.58 -13.47 -12.64
N PRO A 58 -13.70 -14.19 -12.39
CA PRO A 58 -14.90 -13.61 -11.80
C PRO A 58 -14.67 -12.98 -10.42
N VAL A 59 -13.64 -13.42 -9.68
CA VAL A 59 -13.37 -12.88 -8.33
C VAL A 59 -12.77 -11.48 -8.36
N TYR A 60 -12.17 -11.06 -9.49
CA TYR A 60 -11.44 -9.81 -9.61
C TYR A 60 -12.29 -8.56 -9.36
N ASN A 61 -13.55 -8.58 -9.80
CA ASN A 61 -14.44 -7.42 -9.75
C ASN A 61 -15.46 -7.49 -8.60
N ILE A 62 -15.31 -8.44 -7.67
CA ILE A 62 -16.25 -8.61 -6.54
C ILE A 62 -16.17 -7.44 -5.55
N ASP A 63 -14.98 -6.88 -5.34
CA ASP A 63 -14.75 -5.81 -4.37
C ASP A 63 -13.69 -4.84 -4.88
N HIS A 64 -13.94 -3.53 -4.73
CA HIS A 64 -13.02 -2.49 -5.21
C HIS A 64 -11.65 -2.55 -4.52
N THR A 65 -11.61 -2.75 -3.21
CA THR A 65 -10.35 -2.86 -2.46
C THR A 65 -9.58 -4.11 -2.84
N PHE A 66 -10.26 -5.22 -3.09
CA PHE A 66 -9.65 -6.44 -3.57
C PHE A 66 -9.06 -6.27 -4.98
N HIS A 67 -9.83 -5.68 -5.90
CA HIS A 67 -9.36 -5.33 -7.24
C HIS A 67 -8.08 -4.49 -7.20
N LEU A 68 -8.06 -3.47 -6.32
CA LEU A 68 -6.91 -2.61 -6.08
C LEU A 68 -5.66 -3.42 -5.70
N PHE A 69 -5.75 -4.34 -4.74
CA PHE A 69 -4.57 -5.10 -4.30
C PHE A 69 -4.17 -6.24 -5.21
N VAL A 70 -5.12 -6.89 -5.89
CA VAL A 70 -4.78 -7.91 -6.89
C VAL A 70 -4.10 -7.29 -8.11
N SER A 71 -4.51 -6.10 -8.54
CA SER A 71 -3.83 -5.42 -9.65
C SER A 71 -2.39 -5.02 -9.31
N LEU A 72 -2.04 -4.82 -8.04
CA LEU A 72 -0.63 -4.67 -7.61
C LEU A 72 0.21 -5.92 -7.87
N LEU A 73 -0.40 -7.11 -7.76
CA LEU A 73 0.31 -8.38 -7.96
C LEU A 73 0.72 -8.58 -9.42
N ALA A 74 -0.07 -8.02 -10.35
CA ALA A 74 0.17 -8.09 -11.79
C ALA A 74 1.04 -6.94 -12.31
N SER A 75 1.32 -5.90 -11.51
CA SER A 75 2.01 -4.69 -11.97
C SER A 75 3.54 -4.76 -11.89
N GLU A 76 4.13 -5.95 -11.80
CA GLU A 76 5.59 -6.21 -11.73
C GLU A 76 6.35 -5.45 -10.62
N LEU A 77 5.64 -4.89 -9.63
CA LEU A 77 6.23 -4.13 -8.54
C LEU A 77 7.00 -5.05 -7.57
N SER A 78 8.04 -4.49 -6.94
CA SER A 78 8.73 -5.19 -5.87
C SER A 78 7.80 -5.47 -4.68
N THR A 79 7.99 -6.59 -3.98
CA THR A 79 7.21 -6.93 -2.77
C THR A 79 7.31 -5.85 -1.69
N GLU A 80 8.47 -5.18 -1.59
CA GLU A 80 8.66 -4.02 -0.69
C GLU A 80 7.72 -2.88 -1.07
N ALA A 81 7.67 -2.50 -2.34
CA ALA A 81 6.78 -1.45 -2.83
C ALA A 81 5.29 -1.80 -2.64
N ILE A 82 4.89 -3.04 -2.94
CA ILE A 82 3.50 -3.49 -2.75
C ILE A 82 3.12 -3.40 -1.27
N SER A 83 4.01 -3.81 -0.37
CA SER A 83 3.71 -3.72 1.05
C SER A 83 3.64 -2.29 1.55
N ASP A 84 4.57 -1.42 1.14
CA ASP A 84 4.55 0.00 1.51
C ASP A 84 3.26 0.67 0.98
N ILE A 85 2.79 0.29 -0.21
CA ILE A 85 1.52 0.77 -0.78
C ILE A 85 0.34 0.35 0.11
N ILE A 86 0.26 -0.93 0.49
CA ILE A 86 -0.80 -1.44 1.37
C ILE A 86 -0.76 -0.73 2.73
N GLU A 87 0.43 -0.55 3.31
CA GLU A 87 0.64 0.18 4.56
C GLU A 87 0.12 1.61 4.46
N CYS A 88 0.43 2.32 3.37
CA CYS A 88 -0.08 3.67 3.12
C CYS A 88 -1.61 3.72 2.99
N TYR A 89 -2.23 2.73 2.34
CA TYR A 89 -3.69 2.64 2.32
C TYR A 89 -4.27 2.38 3.71
N ALA A 90 -3.63 1.54 4.53
CA ALA A 90 -4.09 1.25 5.89
C ALA A 90 -4.10 2.53 6.76
N TYR A 91 -3.03 3.32 6.70
CA TYR A 91 -2.94 4.60 7.43
C TYR A 91 -3.96 5.66 6.96
N ASN A 92 -4.63 5.49 5.81
CA ASN A 92 -5.73 6.38 5.44
C ASN A 92 -6.99 6.17 6.27
N PHE A 93 -7.06 5.06 7.02
CA PHE A 93 -8.21 4.66 7.82
C PHE A 93 -7.86 4.52 9.30
N ASP A 94 -6.92 5.33 9.79
CA ASP A 94 -6.55 5.36 11.21
C ASP A 94 -7.74 5.63 12.14
N GLU A 95 -8.75 6.35 11.65
CA GLU A 95 -9.98 6.67 12.40
C GLU A 95 -11.10 5.61 12.28
N SER A 96 -10.94 4.58 11.45
CA SER A 96 -11.93 3.52 11.25
C SER A 96 -11.31 2.14 11.30
N ASP A 97 -11.47 1.45 12.45
CA ASP A 97 -10.96 0.10 12.64
C ASP A 97 -11.53 -0.91 11.64
N VAL A 98 -12.78 -0.74 11.21
CA VAL A 98 -13.42 -1.62 10.23
C VAL A 98 -12.76 -1.48 8.87
N TYR A 99 -12.54 -0.25 8.40
CA TYR A 99 -11.89 0.00 7.11
C TYR A 99 -10.41 -0.37 7.13
N PHE A 100 -9.70 -0.02 8.21
CA PHE A 100 -8.34 -0.45 8.45
C PHE A 100 -8.23 -1.98 8.38
N SER A 101 -9.11 -2.70 9.07
CA SER A 101 -9.09 -4.16 9.10
C SER A 101 -9.37 -4.78 7.73
N LYS A 102 -10.30 -4.22 6.94
CA LYS A 102 -10.52 -4.67 5.55
C LYS A 102 -9.25 -4.52 4.71
N ILE A 103 -8.59 -3.35 4.78
CA ILE A 103 -7.33 -3.10 4.07
C ILE A 103 -6.26 -4.12 4.49
N VAL A 104 -6.07 -4.33 5.80
CA VAL A 104 -5.04 -5.23 6.31
C VAL A 104 -5.31 -6.68 5.93
N ILE A 105 -6.56 -7.15 6.00
CA ILE A 105 -6.92 -8.53 5.61
C ILE A 105 -6.67 -8.75 4.11
N LEU A 106 -7.20 -7.87 3.26
CA LEU A 106 -7.05 -8.01 1.81
C LEU A 106 -5.59 -7.83 1.37
N GLY A 107 -4.89 -6.85 1.95
CA GLY A 107 -3.49 -6.57 1.63
C GLY A 107 -2.54 -7.69 2.09
N SER A 108 -2.72 -8.20 3.32
CA SER A 108 -1.94 -9.35 3.80
C SER A 108 -2.22 -10.58 2.96
N GLY A 109 -3.49 -10.81 2.59
CA GLY A 109 -3.88 -11.86 1.66
C GLY A 109 -3.19 -11.76 0.30
N ALA A 110 -3.17 -10.58 -0.31
CA ALA A 110 -2.49 -10.34 -1.58
C ALA A 110 -0.97 -10.62 -1.50
N LEU A 111 -0.31 -10.16 -0.44
CA LEU A 111 1.12 -10.42 -0.21
C LEU A 111 1.41 -11.91 0.01
N MET A 112 0.51 -12.63 0.69
CA MET A 112 0.63 -14.09 0.85
C MET A 112 0.47 -14.84 -0.47
N ILE A 113 -0.47 -14.42 -1.33
CA ILE A 113 -0.62 -14.95 -2.70
C ILE A 113 0.67 -14.72 -3.49
N GLN A 114 1.22 -13.50 -3.44
CA GLN A 114 2.47 -13.16 -4.13
C GLN A 114 3.64 -14.07 -3.70
N LYS A 115 3.70 -14.41 -2.41
CA LYS A 115 4.72 -15.29 -1.84
C LYS A 115 4.45 -16.78 -2.06
N GLY A 116 3.37 -17.15 -2.77
CA GLY A 116 3.04 -18.54 -3.06
C GLY A 116 2.60 -19.35 -1.85
N ILE A 117 2.03 -18.71 -0.82
CA ILE A 117 1.56 -19.39 0.38
C ILE A 117 0.32 -20.24 0.07
N GLU A 118 0.24 -21.42 0.66
CA GLU A 118 -0.88 -22.35 0.52
C GLU A 118 -2.22 -21.76 1.02
N SER A 119 -3.32 -21.95 0.27
CA SER A 119 -4.65 -21.36 0.59
C SER A 119 -5.11 -21.66 2.01
N ASN A 120 -4.91 -22.90 2.47
CA ASN A 120 -5.23 -23.30 3.84
C ASN A 120 -4.43 -22.54 4.90
N ALA A 121 -3.16 -22.23 4.63
CA ALA A 121 -2.31 -21.46 5.53
C ALA A 121 -2.71 -19.98 5.53
N ILE A 122 -3.05 -19.41 4.36
CA ILE A 122 -3.59 -18.04 4.25
C ILE A 122 -4.87 -17.91 5.06
N ILE A 123 -5.84 -18.82 4.85
CA ILE A 123 -7.10 -18.82 5.60
C ILE A 123 -6.84 -18.94 7.10
N SER A 124 -6.03 -19.92 7.52
CA SER A 124 -5.77 -20.17 8.94
C SER A 124 -5.12 -18.97 9.62
N TYR A 125 -4.19 -18.31 8.94
CA TYR A 125 -3.58 -17.08 9.45
C TYR A 125 -4.57 -15.93 9.52
N LEU A 126 -5.26 -15.59 8.42
CA LEU A 126 -6.16 -14.43 8.42
C LEU A 126 -7.34 -14.61 9.38
N ILE A 127 -7.84 -15.84 9.55
CA ILE A 127 -8.89 -16.15 10.53
C ILE A 127 -8.37 -15.99 11.96
N SER A 128 -7.11 -16.36 12.25
CA SER A 128 -6.55 -16.22 13.60
C SER A 128 -6.49 -14.76 14.07
N LEU A 129 -6.40 -13.80 13.13
CA LEU A 129 -6.44 -12.36 13.41
C LEU A 129 -7.78 -11.88 14.00
N LEU A 130 -8.87 -12.63 13.80
CA LEU A 130 -10.21 -12.28 14.31
C LEU A 130 -10.35 -12.50 15.83
N GLY A 131 -9.37 -13.13 16.47
CA GLY A 131 -9.29 -13.33 17.92
C GLY A 131 -9.86 -14.67 18.39
N GLU A 132 -9.19 -15.26 19.37
CA GLU A 132 -9.44 -16.62 19.87
C GLU A 132 -10.89 -16.83 20.36
N ASP A 133 -11.44 -15.88 21.13
CA ASP A 133 -12.80 -15.97 21.66
C ASP A 133 -13.85 -15.97 20.56
N PHE A 134 -13.65 -15.19 19.50
CA PHE A 134 -14.55 -15.19 18.36
C PHE A 134 -14.54 -16.54 17.65
N LEU A 135 -13.36 -17.12 17.45
CA LEU A 135 -13.21 -18.43 16.79
C LEU A 135 -13.83 -19.55 17.60
N LYS A 136 -13.56 -19.61 18.92
CA LYS A 136 -14.14 -20.62 19.82
C LYS A 136 -15.67 -20.59 19.78
N ASN A 137 -16.26 -19.41 19.80
CA ASN A 137 -17.71 -19.24 19.87
C ASN A 137 -18.42 -19.40 18.53
N ASN A 138 -17.70 -19.34 17.39
CA ASN A 138 -18.31 -19.33 16.06
C ASN A 138 -17.74 -20.37 15.09
N TYR A 139 -16.88 -21.28 15.57
CA TYR A 139 -16.14 -22.26 14.76
C TYR A 139 -16.99 -22.94 13.68
N LYS A 140 -18.12 -23.55 14.06
CA LYS A 140 -19.00 -24.27 13.11
C LYS A 140 -19.44 -23.35 11.96
N ARG A 141 -19.96 -22.17 12.28
CA ARG A 141 -20.43 -21.21 11.27
C ARG A 141 -19.33 -20.76 10.31
N ILE A 142 -18.10 -20.56 10.82
CA ILE A 142 -16.96 -20.11 10.01
C ILE A 142 -16.52 -21.20 9.02
N PHE A 143 -16.50 -22.46 9.44
CA PHE A 143 -15.97 -23.57 8.64
C PHE A 143 -17.02 -24.34 7.83
N ASP A 144 -18.28 -24.35 8.26
CA ASP A 144 -19.38 -25.03 7.56
C ASP A 144 -19.86 -24.22 6.33
N GLU A 145 -19.74 -22.89 6.36
CA GLU A 145 -20.10 -22.00 5.24
C GLU A 145 -18.91 -21.72 4.30
N ARG A 146 -17.89 -22.58 4.27
CA ARG A 146 -16.58 -22.32 3.64
C ARG A 146 -16.66 -21.83 2.18
N ASP A 147 -17.64 -22.31 1.43
CA ASP A 147 -17.71 -22.10 -0.03
C ASP A 147 -18.63 -20.94 -0.47
N ALA A 148 -19.58 -20.54 0.39
CA ALA A 148 -20.50 -19.45 0.11
C ALA A 148 -19.80 -18.10 0.34
N LEU A 149 -19.69 -17.32 -0.74
CA LEU A 149 -19.08 -15.99 -0.73
C LEU A 149 -20.24 -14.99 -0.78
N ASP A 150 -20.45 -14.28 0.32
CA ASP A 150 -21.61 -13.39 0.50
C ASP A 150 -21.16 -11.94 0.68
N ILE A 151 -20.62 -11.37 -0.41
CA ILE A 151 -20.35 -9.93 -0.50
C ILE A 151 -21.49 -9.35 -1.34
N ASN A 152 -22.44 -8.71 -0.66
CA ASN A 152 -23.61 -8.04 -1.22
C ASN A 152 -23.74 -6.65 -0.56
N GLU A 153 -24.68 -5.80 -1.00
CA GLU A 153 -24.86 -4.44 -0.45
C GLU A 153 -25.02 -4.40 1.08
N GLU A 154 -25.58 -5.44 1.71
CA GLU A 154 -25.79 -5.50 3.16
C GLU A 154 -24.52 -5.92 3.92
N ASN A 155 -23.69 -6.77 3.32
CA ASN A 155 -22.52 -7.37 3.96
C ASN A 155 -21.18 -6.73 3.54
N GLU A 156 -21.18 -5.88 2.51
CA GLU A 156 -19.99 -5.17 2.02
C GLU A 156 -19.53 -4.08 2.99
N ILE A 157 -18.24 -4.08 3.31
CA ILE A 157 -17.55 -2.93 3.91
C ILE A 157 -17.16 -1.97 2.77
N ASP A 158 -18.08 -1.08 2.37
CA ASP A 158 -17.84 -0.11 1.30
C ASP A 158 -16.84 0.97 1.76
N ILE A 159 -15.65 0.96 1.14
CA ILE A 159 -14.60 1.97 1.35
C ILE A 159 -14.74 3.05 0.28
N LYS A 160 -15.11 4.25 0.72
CA LYS A 160 -15.13 5.44 -0.14
C LYS A 160 -13.73 6.01 -0.31
N TYR A 161 -13.06 5.61 -1.39
CA TYR A 161 -11.80 6.21 -1.80
C TYR A 161 -11.99 7.69 -2.15
N LYS A 162 -10.99 8.52 -1.81
CA LYS A 162 -11.09 9.96 -2.06
C LYS A 162 -10.87 10.26 -3.54
N ASN A 163 -11.65 11.23 -4.05
CA ASN A 163 -11.33 11.87 -5.32
C ASN A 163 -9.96 12.57 -5.20
N PHE A 164 -9.23 12.63 -6.31
CA PHE A 164 -7.91 13.24 -6.34
C PHE A 164 -8.04 14.75 -6.15
N ASP A 165 -7.64 15.24 -4.99
CA ASP A 165 -7.56 16.67 -4.69
C ASP A 165 -6.48 17.32 -5.56
N MET A 166 -6.87 18.40 -6.26
CA MET A 166 -6.02 19.15 -7.18
C MET A 166 -4.76 19.70 -6.50
N THR A 167 -4.82 19.96 -5.19
CA THR A 167 -3.67 20.40 -4.39
C THR A 167 -2.54 19.37 -4.42
N TYR A 168 -2.88 18.09 -4.27
CA TYR A 168 -1.91 17.00 -4.29
C TYR A 168 -1.44 16.67 -5.71
N ARG A 169 -2.23 17.01 -6.75
CA ARG A 169 -1.88 16.72 -8.14
C ARG A 169 -0.57 17.37 -8.53
N LYS A 170 -0.50 18.70 -8.46
CA LYS A 170 0.70 19.44 -8.87
C LYS A 170 1.91 19.00 -8.05
N LEU A 171 1.76 18.97 -6.73
CA LEU A 171 2.83 18.56 -5.82
C LEU A 171 3.32 17.14 -6.10
N LYS A 172 2.43 16.18 -6.38
CA LYS A 172 2.81 14.82 -6.76
C LYS A 172 3.76 14.81 -7.96
N TYR A 173 3.38 15.49 -9.03
CA TYR A 173 4.17 15.49 -10.25
C TYR A 173 5.46 16.29 -10.11
N ASP A 174 5.48 17.33 -9.27
CA ASP A 174 6.72 18.00 -8.88
C ASP A 174 7.68 17.03 -8.17
N LEU A 175 7.18 16.24 -7.21
CA LEU A 175 8.00 15.27 -6.48
C LEU A 175 8.52 14.16 -7.39
N LEU A 176 7.70 13.69 -8.34
CA LEU A 176 8.13 12.72 -9.37
C LEU A 176 9.18 13.33 -10.31
N ALA A 177 9.05 14.61 -10.68
CA ALA A 177 10.04 15.33 -11.45
C ALA A 177 11.37 15.52 -10.69
N LEU A 178 11.32 15.84 -9.39
CA LEU A 178 12.52 15.88 -8.55
C LEU A 178 13.21 14.51 -8.50
N ARG A 179 12.44 13.41 -8.41
CA ARG A 179 12.98 12.04 -8.51
C ARG A 179 13.63 11.77 -9.87
N GLN A 180 13.02 12.22 -10.97
CA GLN A 180 13.58 12.13 -12.32
C GLN A 180 14.90 12.91 -12.43
N ILE A 181 14.95 14.14 -11.91
CA ILE A 181 16.17 14.94 -11.89
C ILE A 181 17.30 14.23 -11.12
N LYS A 182 16.99 13.58 -9.98
CA LYS A 182 17.99 12.74 -9.29
C LYS A 182 18.52 11.61 -10.19
N LYS A 183 17.62 10.94 -10.91
CA LYS A 183 17.97 9.83 -11.80
C LYS A 183 18.90 10.29 -12.92
N GLU A 184 18.65 11.46 -13.50
CA GLU A 184 19.41 11.96 -14.65
C GLU A 184 20.68 12.75 -14.27
N GLN A 185 20.61 13.55 -13.21
CA GLN A 185 21.64 14.54 -12.85
C GLN A 185 22.31 14.25 -11.50
N GLY A 186 21.88 13.21 -10.79
CA GLY A 186 22.49 12.74 -9.55
C GLY A 186 21.99 13.43 -8.27
N HIS A 187 22.36 12.83 -7.14
CA HIS A 187 21.92 13.25 -5.79
C HIS A 187 22.32 14.68 -5.43
N THR A 188 23.54 15.09 -5.78
CA THR A 188 24.04 16.45 -5.49
C THR A 188 23.19 17.51 -6.16
N LYS A 189 22.76 17.28 -7.42
CA LYS A 189 21.92 18.22 -8.14
C LYS A 189 20.51 18.29 -7.56
N LEU A 190 19.93 17.14 -7.21
CA LEU A 190 18.65 17.09 -6.50
C LEU A 190 18.69 17.93 -5.21
N ARG A 191 19.73 17.73 -4.39
CA ARG A 191 19.91 18.49 -3.14
C ARG A 191 19.94 19.98 -3.42
N GLU A 192 20.72 20.42 -4.39
CA GLU A 192 20.78 21.83 -4.76
C GLU A 192 19.39 22.39 -5.10
N ILE A 193 18.62 21.67 -5.90
CA ILE A 193 17.27 22.09 -6.34
C ILE A 193 16.31 22.21 -5.16
N ILE A 194 16.26 21.19 -4.29
CA ILE A 194 15.38 21.20 -3.11
C ILE A 194 15.70 22.38 -2.20
N PHE A 195 16.98 22.57 -1.86
CA PHE A 195 17.37 23.54 -0.82
C PHE A 195 17.49 24.99 -1.32
N LYS A 196 17.75 25.22 -2.62
CA LYS A 196 17.97 26.58 -3.14
C LYS A 196 16.82 27.09 -4.03
N TYR A 197 16.15 26.23 -4.78
CA TYR A 197 15.32 26.66 -5.92
C TYR A 197 13.84 26.32 -5.79
N TYR A 198 13.47 25.16 -5.23
CA TYR A 198 12.07 24.70 -5.20
C TYR A 198 11.19 25.40 -4.15
N ASP A 199 11.79 26.07 -3.16
CA ASP A 199 11.11 26.85 -2.10
C ASP A 199 9.98 26.12 -1.35
N ASN A 200 10.24 24.86 -0.96
CA ASN A 200 9.36 24.12 -0.07
C ASN A 200 10.13 23.70 1.20
N LYS A 201 9.86 24.41 2.31
CA LYS A 201 10.56 24.23 3.58
C LYS A 201 10.31 22.86 4.21
N ASP A 202 9.08 22.35 4.12
CA ASP A 202 8.70 21.06 4.68
C ASP A 202 9.37 19.92 3.90
N LEU A 203 9.37 19.99 2.57
CA LEU A 203 10.11 19.05 1.73
C LEU A 203 11.61 19.07 2.05
N SER A 204 12.19 20.26 2.19
CA SER A 204 13.61 20.43 2.53
C SER A 204 13.94 19.81 3.89
N LEU A 205 13.06 20.02 4.88
CA LEU A 205 13.18 19.44 6.21
C LEU A 205 13.14 17.91 6.14
N TYR A 206 12.09 17.32 5.57
CA TYR A 206 11.93 15.87 5.49
C TYR A 206 13.04 15.20 4.68
N PHE A 207 13.46 15.81 3.57
CA PHE A 207 14.60 15.35 2.79
C PHE A 207 15.88 15.36 3.64
N SER A 208 16.14 16.46 4.38
CA SER A 208 17.34 16.55 5.24
C SER A 208 17.36 15.51 6.36
N MET A 209 16.20 15.20 6.95
CA MET A 209 16.08 14.24 8.05
C MET A 209 16.33 12.81 7.59
N LEU A 210 15.91 12.49 6.37
CA LEU A 210 16.02 11.14 5.82
C LEU A 210 17.33 10.92 5.05
N ASP A 211 17.96 11.98 4.53
CA ASP A 211 19.21 11.90 3.76
C ASP A 211 20.44 11.77 4.70
N VAL A 212 20.44 10.68 5.45
CA VAL A 212 21.49 10.28 6.39
C VAL A 212 22.27 9.09 5.81
N HIS A 213 23.55 8.99 6.18
CA HIS A 213 24.44 7.95 5.62
C HIS A 213 23.97 6.52 5.93
N ASP A 214 23.39 6.29 7.11
CA ASP A 214 22.90 4.97 7.50
C ASP A 214 21.46 4.74 7.01
N LYS A 215 21.32 3.85 6.02
CA LYS A 215 20.03 3.47 5.44
C LYS A 215 19.05 2.89 6.46
N LYS A 216 19.52 2.17 7.49
CA LYS A 216 18.66 1.60 8.53
C LYS A 216 18.11 2.69 9.44
N ILE A 217 18.92 3.69 9.76
CA ILE A 217 18.48 4.85 10.55
C ILE A 217 17.47 5.67 9.73
N SER A 218 17.73 5.91 8.45
CA SER A 218 16.80 6.59 7.55
C SER A 218 15.43 5.89 7.52
N GLU A 219 15.41 4.56 7.34
CA GLU A 219 14.17 3.78 7.31
C GLU A 219 13.44 3.79 8.67
N TYR A 220 14.18 3.69 9.78
CA TYR A 220 13.61 3.79 11.12
C TYR A 220 12.96 5.16 11.36
N LEU A 221 13.63 6.25 10.96
CA LEU A 221 13.09 7.61 11.06
C LEU A 221 11.83 7.77 10.22
N TYR A 222 11.86 7.30 8.97
CA TYR A 222 10.69 7.32 8.09
C TYR A 222 9.49 6.62 8.73
N ARG A 223 9.64 5.36 9.16
CA ARG A 223 8.53 4.59 9.76
C ARG A 223 8.00 5.23 11.03
N LYS A 224 8.89 5.77 11.87
CA LYS A 224 8.51 6.47 13.09
C LYS A 224 7.69 7.73 12.80
N LEU A 225 8.09 8.52 11.81
CA LEU A 225 7.41 9.77 11.46
C LEU A 225 6.08 9.53 10.75
N MET A 226 6.00 8.52 9.89
CA MET A 226 4.79 8.20 9.12
C MET A 226 3.56 7.93 10.00
N LYS A 227 3.75 7.28 11.15
CA LYS A 227 2.66 6.80 12.00
C LYS A 227 1.81 7.94 12.60
N ASP A 228 2.45 9.02 13.01
CA ASP A 228 1.80 10.10 13.75
C ASP A 228 1.61 11.37 12.88
N ALA A 229 2.12 11.37 11.65
CA ALA A 229 2.12 12.53 10.78
C ALA A 229 0.76 12.78 10.10
N PRO A 230 0.35 14.04 9.93
CA PRO A 230 -0.78 14.38 9.08
C PRO A 230 -0.50 14.00 7.62
N LYS A 231 -1.56 13.94 6.81
CA LYS A 231 -1.49 13.41 5.44
C LYS A 231 -0.47 14.12 4.53
N MET A 232 -0.38 15.45 4.60
CA MET A 232 0.59 16.21 3.78
C MET A 232 2.04 15.88 4.18
N ASP A 233 2.30 15.74 5.48
CA ASP A 233 3.61 15.36 5.99
C ASP A 233 3.99 13.95 5.56
N ARG A 234 3.07 12.99 5.68
CA ARG A 234 3.25 11.63 5.14
C ARG A 234 3.56 11.64 3.65
N PHE A 235 2.92 12.53 2.88
CA PHE A 235 3.12 12.66 1.45
C PHE A 235 4.55 13.12 1.11
N LEU A 236 5.02 14.17 1.78
CA LEU A 236 6.37 14.71 1.61
C LEU A 236 7.45 13.76 2.15
N LEU A 237 7.21 13.09 3.28
CA LEU A 237 8.08 12.06 3.84
C LEU A 237 8.25 10.88 2.89
N THR A 238 7.14 10.37 2.34
CA THR A 238 7.15 9.27 1.37
C THR A 238 7.93 9.65 0.13
N ALA A 239 7.68 10.84 -0.43
CA ALA A 239 8.42 11.32 -1.59
C ALA A 239 9.93 11.47 -1.30
N SER A 240 10.28 12.04 -0.15
CA SER A 240 11.66 12.21 0.30
C SER A 240 12.37 10.86 0.39
N ARG A 241 11.75 9.86 1.04
CA ARG A 241 12.26 8.49 1.09
C ARG A 241 12.45 7.90 -0.30
N CYS A 242 11.46 8.01 -1.18
CA CYS A 242 11.55 7.47 -2.54
C CYS A 242 12.71 8.09 -3.33
N MET A 243 12.89 9.41 -3.21
CA MET A 243 14.02 10.11 -3.78
C MET A 243 15.35 9.59 -3.22
N ILE A 244 15.49 9.45 -1.90
CA ILE A 244 16.75 9.02 -1.26
C ILE A 244 17.09 7.56 -1.60
N ARG A 245 16.11 6.65 -1.56
CA ARG A 245 16.29 5.21 -1.77
C ARG A 245 16.37 4.77 -3.24
N ASP A 246 16.27 5.71 -4.17
CA ASP A 246 16.24 5.44 -5.60
C ASP A 246 15.09 4.51 -6.02
N VAL A 247 13.94 4.63 -5.36
CA VAL A 247 12.71 3.92 -5.74
C VAL A 247 12.35 4.26 -7.19
N ASP A 248 11.83 3.28 -7.94
CA ASP A 248 11.40 3.53 -9.32
C ASP A 248 10.28 4.60 -9.37
N ILE A 249 10.18 5.31 -10.48
CA ILE A 249 9.22 6.40 -10.65
C ILE A 249 7.78 5.87 -10.63
N ILE A 250 7.55 4.67 -11.17
CA ILE A 250 6.24 4.01 -11.15
C ILE A 250 5.87 3.65 -9.72
N ASP A 251 6.78 2.98 -9.00
CA ASP A 251 6.62 2.64 -7.59
C ASP A 251 6.31 3.89 -6.76
N MET A 252 7.07 4.97 -6.97
CA MET A 252 6.83 6.26 -6.32
C MET A 252 5.47 6.86 -6.68
N HIS A 253 5.06 6.80 -7.95
CA HIS A 253 3.75 7.28 -8.39
C HIS A 253 2.61 6.58 -7.64
N TYR A 254 2.73 5.26 -7.48
CA TYR A 254 1.73 4.44 -6.81
C TYR A 254 1.73 4.62 -5.29
N LEU A 255 2.91 4.71 -4.67
CA LEU A 255 3.05 5.05 -3.25
C LEU A 255 2.39 6.40 -2.94
N LEU A 256 2.64 7.43 -3.76
CA LEU A 256 2.03 8.74 -3.57
C LEU A 256 0.50 8.73 -3.76
N ASN A 257 -0.04 7.90 -4.65
CA ASN A 257 -1.49 7.70 -4.72
C ASN A 257 -2.05 7.01 -3.47
N ALA A 258 -1.32 6.03 -2.94
CA ALA A 258 -1.71 5.29 -1.75
C ALA A 258 -1.74 6.22 -0.53
N VAL A 259 -0.73 7.07 -0.34
CA VAL A 259 -0.67 8.02 0.80
C VAL A 259 -1.88 8.96 0.85
N ILE A 260 -2.36 9.43 -0.30
CA ILE A 260 -3.53 10.32 -0.35
C ILE A 260 -4.86 9.58 -0.27
N GLY A 261 -4.85 8.25 -0.39
CA GLY A 261 -6.05 7.40 -0.37
C GLY A 261 -6.83 7.41 -1.69
N LYS A 262 -6.15 7.65 -2.82
CA LYS A 262 -6.75 7.67 -4.15
C LYS A 262 -6.83 6.24 -4.70
N TYR A 263 -8.03 5.82 -5.12
CA TYR A 263 -8.16 4.57 -5.87
C TYR A 263 -7.30 4.60 -7.14
N THR A 264 -6.44 3.60 -7.28
CA THR A 264 -5.50 3.53 -8.40
C THR A 264 -5.72 2.24 -9.17
N ASN A 265 -5.98 2.37 -10.47
CA ASN A 265 -5.88 1.22 -11.35
C ASN A 265 -4.41 1.08 -11.78
N PHE A 266 -3.73 0.07 -11.25
CA PHE A 266 -2.31 -0.20 -11.52
C PHE A 266 -2.04 -0.73 -12.93
N MET A 267 -3.09 -1.03 -13.71
CA MET A 267 -3.00 -1.51 -15.09
C MET A 267 -3.12 -0.40 -16.16
N LYS A 268 -3.24 0.88 -15.76
CA LYS A 268 -3.42 2.01 -16.71
C LYS A 268 -2.12 2.42 -17.42
N PRO A 269 -2.20 2.91 -18.67
CA PRO A 269 -1.04 3.25 -19.49
C PRO A 269 -0.21 4.40 -18.89
N TYR A 270 1.11 4.23 -18.98
CA TYR A 270 2.13 5.05 -18.30
C TYR A 270 2.50 6.36 -19.02
N SER A 271 2.14 6.49 -20.31
CA SER A 271 2.60 7.61 -21.16
C SER A 271 2.19 8.99 -20.63
N GLU A 272 0.93 9.16 -20.20
CA GLU A 272 0.43 10.43 -19.65
C GLU A 272 1.18 10.85 -18.38
N VAL A 273 1.62 9.88 -17.57
CA VAL A 273 2.38 10.15 -16.34
C VAL A 273 3.77 10.68 -16.69
N VAL A 274 4.44 10.07 -17.68
CA VAL A 274 5.79 10.48 -18.11
C VAL A 274 5.79 11.87 -18.74
N GLU A 275 4.79 12.17 -19.58
CA GLU A 275 4.66 13.49 -20.21
C GLU A 275 4.50 14.60 -19.16
N GLU A 276 3.63 14.38 -18.16
CA GLU A 276 3.45 15.32 -17.06
C GLU A 276 4.74 15.49 -16.24
N ILE A 277 5.46 14.39 -15.94
CA ILE A 277 6.75 14.46 -15.21
C ILE A 277 7.75 15.33 -15.97
N LYS A 278 7.90 15.13 -17.28
CA LYS A 278 8.81 15.93 -18.11
C LYS A 278 8.43 17.40 -18.15
N LEU A 279 7.13 17.71 -18.21
CA LEU A 279 6.64 19.08 -18.13
C LEU A 279 7.06 19.72 -16.80
N ARG A 280 6.77 19.05 -15.67
CA ARG A 280 7.13 19.55 -14.33
C ARG A 280 8.65 19.68 -14.14
N GLU A 281 9.43 18.75 -14.66
CA GLU A 281 10.89 18.80 -14.63
C GLU A 281 11.43 20.05 -15.33
N ASN A 282 10.95 20.34 -16.53
CA ASN A 282 11.35 21.54 -17.27
C ASN A 282 11.00 22.82 -16.50
N GLU A 283 9.82 22.87 -15.88
CA GLU A 283 9.42 24.01 -15.04
C GLU A 283 10.37 24.18 -13.84
N ILE A 284 10.67 23.11 -13.10
CA ILE A 284 11.56 23.17 -11.95
C ILE A 284 12.98 23.59 -12.36
N LEU A 285 13.52 23.01 -13.43
CA LEU A 285 14.86 23.34 -13.92
C LEU A 285 14.94 24.78 -14.45
N SER A 286 13.82 25.35 -14.92
CA SER A 286 13.77 26.75 -15.34
C SER A 286 14.00 27.75 -14.21
N LEU A 287 13.78 27.34 -12.94
CA LEU A 287 14.03 28.15 -11.73
C LEU A 287 15.52 28.36 -11.44
N ILE A 288 16.41 27.62 -12.10
CA ILE A 288 17.86 27.64 -11.88
C ILE A 288 18.53 28.78 -12.67
N LYS A 289 17.80 29.43 -13.58
CA LYS A 289 18.27 30.57 -14.38
C LYS A 289 18.52 31.81 -13.53
#